data_AF-A0AA36G7M9-F1
#
_entry.id   AF-A0AA36G7M9-F1
#
_cell.length_a   1.000
_cell.length_b   1.000
_cell.length_c   1.000
_cell.angle_alpha   90.00
_cell.angle_beta   90.00
_cell.angle_gamma   90.00
#
_symmetry.space_group_name_H-M   'P 1'
#
loop_
_entity.id
_entity.type
_entity.pdbx_description
1 polymer ?
#
loop_
_entity_poly.entity_id
_entity_poly.type
_entity_poly.pdbx_seq_one_letter_code
_entity_poly.pdbx_strand_id
1 'polypeptide(L)'
;MLRDLFRAFIFSLFILQIDAASSYRKVPVVVAPPVLRLGATNRILVTPLSVEVTGGNTVDIRVQIHQRLTTGKTVSEDKVERGKSRGHPHPVAFKVHPDAKEADVTINIQGHAEYQIRLLVAPDLRTIHMKTDKGFYKPGETVNLRAVPITTGGHIYTEDIEYALVNPDGYELTRHITATPGVPLPLTFTLPEHLFFGEWKIKARPTMQGSQPLLNFAVSFQVTDYVLPPFVLDFVILDGDTPNKTRLSASAHYFHGDLVSGALALNCYNPDRATVLEPEFHRPLAVGE
;
A
#
# COMPACT_ATOMS: atom_id res chain seq x y z
N MET A 1 28.48 55.86 65.76
CA MET A 1 27.15 56.47 65.93
C MET A 1 26.59 56.74 64.55
N LEU A 2 25.54 56.00 64.18
CA LEU A 2 24.52 56.24 63.15
C LEU A 2 24.89 56.73 61.72
N ARG A 3 24.38 55.94 60.76
CA ARG A 3 23.69 56.32 59.49
C ARG A 3 24.54 56.88 58.35
N ASP A 4 24.26 56.67 57.07
CA ASP A 4 23.47 55.74 56.26
C ASP A 4 23.52 56.37 54.82
N LEU A 5 23.32 55.58 53.77
CA LEU A 5 23.17 55.97 52.34
C LEU A 5 24.45 56.43 51.57
N PHE A 6 24.74 56.05 50.31
CA PHE A 6 24.03 55.30 49.25
C PHE A 6 25.04 54.93 48.13
N ARG A 7 24.96 53.68 47.61
CA ARG A 7 24.98 53.22 46.18
C ARG A 7 26.14 53.65 45.25
N ALA A 8 26.69 52.87 44.32
CA ALA A 8 26.44 51.58 43.65
C ALA A 8 27.80 51.17 42.99
N PHE A 9 28.12 50.00 42.45
CA PHE A 9 27.39 49.03 41.64
C PHE A 9 28.33 47.81 41.59
N ILE A 10 28.07 46.75 42.36
CA ILE A 10 28.86 45.51 42.25
C ILE A 10 28.10 44.59 41.30
N PHE A 11 28.65 44.41 40.09
CA PHE A 11 28.23 43.36 39.16
C PHE A 11 28.54 42.01 39.80
N SER A 12 27.56 41.49 40.53
CA SER A 12 27.52 40.11 40.97
C SER A 12 27.34 39.23 39.73
N LEU A 13 28.45 38.74 39.17
CA LEU A 13 28.45 37.68 38.18
C LEU A 13 28.08 36.36 38.87
N PHE A 14 26.79 36.16 39.13
CA PHE A 14 26.23 34.86 39.47
C PHE A 14 26.20 34.06 38.16
N ILE A 15 27.31 33.36 37.86
CA ILE A 15 27.26 32.25 36.91
C ILE A 15 26.51 31.15 37.64
N LEU A 16 25.18 31.14 37.45
CA LEU A 16 24.39 29.93 37.65
C LEU A 16 24.94 28.91 36.65
N GLN A 17 25.83 28.04 37.12
CA GLN A 17 26.03 26.74 36.46
C GLN A 17 24.73 25.97 36.65
N ILE A 18 23.79 26.21 35.73
CA ILE A 18 22.74 25.24 35.46
C ILE A 18 23.49 24.10 34.76
N ASP A 19 23.97 23.13 35.54
CA ASP A 19 24.26 21.80 35.03
C ASP A 19 22.92 21.17 34.64
N ALA A 20 22.35 21.65 33.54
CA ALA A 20 21.44 20.85 32.75
C ALA A 20 22.32 19.85 31.98
N ALA A 21 22.89 18.89 32.72
CA ALA A 21 23.26 17.62 32.13
C ALA A 21 21.95 16.92 31.73
N SER A 22 21.31 17.41 30.67
CA SER A 22 20.39 16.58 29.91
C SER A 22 21.25 15.48 29.33
N SER A 23 21.37 14.36 30.06
CA SER A 23 21.97 13.14 29.55
C SER A 23 21.24 12.81 28.25
N TYR A 24 21.89 13.08 27.12
CA TYR A 24 21.40 12.71 25.80
C TYR A 24 21.50 11.19 25.70
N ARG A 25 20.50 10.50 26.26
CA ARG A 25 20.48 9.04 26.30
C ARG A 25 20.16 8.55 24.89
N LYS A 26 21.16 7.95 24.23
CA LYS A 26 20.96 7.32 22.93
C LYS A 26 19.95 6.19 23.07
N VAL A 27 18.81 6.28 22.40
CA VAL A 27 17.72 5.30 22.46
C VAL A 27 17.88 4.30 21.31
N PRO A 28 17.74 2.99 21.55
CA PRO A 28 17.82 1.99 20.48
C PRO A 28 16.68 2.18 19.47
N VAL A 29 16.94 1.83 18.21
CA VAL A 29 15.91 1.85 17.17
C VAL A 29 15.32 0.45 17.04
N VAL A 30 13.99 0.36 17.18
CA VAL A 30 13.25 -0.88 17.00
C VAL A 30 12.28 -0.69 15.83
N VAL A 31 12.36 -1.59 14.85
CA VAL A 31 11.43 -1.60 13.71
C VAL A 31 10.71 -2.94 13.70
N ALA A 32 9.40 -2.89 13.92
CA ALA A 32 8.50 -4.03 13.87
C ALA A 32 7.54 -3.91 12.68
N PRO A 33 7.10 -5.04 12.09
CA PRO A 33 6.05 -4.99 11.08
C PRO A 33 4.73 -4.53 11.72
N PRO A 34 3.81 -3.93 10.95
CA PRO A 34 2.50 -3.51 11.45
C PRO A 34 1.62 -4.70 11.87
N VAL A 35 1.87 -5.88 11.29
CA VAL A 35 1.11 -7.11 11.50
C VAL A 35 2.05 -8.30 11.40
N LEU A 36 1.88 -9.30 12.26
CA LEU A 36 2.59 -10.56 12.20
C LEU A 36 1.87 -11.55 11.28
N ARG A 37 2.63 -12.35 10.54
CA ARG A 37 2.11 -13.25 9.50
C ARG A 37 2.16 -14.71 9.96
N LEU A 38 1.03 -15.41 9.84
CA LEU A 38 0.92 -16.84 10.13
C LEU A 38 1.67 -17.69 9.10
N GLY A 39 2.35 -18.74 9.53
CA GLY A 39 3.11 -19.63 8.62
C GLY A 39 4.39 -19.03 8.04
N ALA A 40 4.58 -17.72 8.14
CA ALA A 40 5.79 -17.01 7.74
C ALA A 40 6.80 -16.86 8.89
N THR A 41 8.06 -16.61 8.51
CA THR A 41 9.09 -16.16 9.44
C THR A 41 8.99 -14.64 9.62
N ASN A 42 8.52 -14.21 10.79
CA ASN A 42 8.43 -12.82 11.17
C ASN A 42 9.79 -12.30 11.64
N ARG A 43 10.06 -11.01 11.43
CA ARG A 43 11.32 -10.38 11.80
C ARG A 43 11.08 -9.02 12.45
N ILE A 44 11.80 -8.76 13.53
CA ILE A 44 11.92 -7.43 14.14
C ILE A 44 13.38 -7.00 14.04
N LEU A 45 13.62 -5.77 13.59
CA LEU A 45 14.96 -5.21 13.53
C LEU A 45 15.22 -4.40 14.78
N VAL A 46 16.34 -4.71 15.43
CA VAL A 46 16.79 -4.00 16.63
C VAL A 46 18.18 -3.42 16.35
N THR A 47 18.32 -2.11 16.47
CA THR A 47 19.61 -1.41 16.35
C THR A 47 19.98 -0.86 17.72
N PRO A 48 20.80 -1.58 18.49
CA PRO A 48 21.23 -1.10 19.79
C PRO A 48 22.21 0.07 19.64
N LEU A 49 21.93 1.18 20.32
CA LEU A 49 22.85 2.31 20.39
C LEU A 49 23.72 2.24 21.64
N SER A 50 24.90 2.87 21.58
CA SER A 50 25.87 2.82 22.67
C SER A 50 25.35 3.48 23.95
N VAL A 51 25.42 2.74 25.05
CA VAL A 51 25.25 3.26 26.42
C VAL A 51 26.64 3.43 27.01
N GLU A 52 26.88 4.57 27.64
CA GLU A 52 28.18 5.00 28.18
C GLU A 52 28.71 4.13 29.34
N VAL A 53 27.98 3.10 29.79
CA VAL A 53 28.16 2.57 31.15
C VAL A 53 29.03 1.31 31.26
N THR A 54 29.43 0.62 30.19
CA THR A 54 30.40 -0.51 30.36
C THR A 54 31.11 -0.85 29.05
N GLY A 55 32.43 -1.01 29.13
CA GLY A 55 33.41 -1.08 28.04
C GLY A 55 33.37 -2.32 27.13
N GLY A 56 32.19 -2.68 26.63
CA GLY A 56 32.01 -3.69 25.59
C GLY A 56 31.31 -3.09 24.36
N ASN A 57 31.81 -3.41 23.15
CA ASN A 57 31.17 -3.02 21.89
C ASN A 57 29.94 -3.86 21.54
N THR A 58 29.61 -4.84 22.37
CA THR A 58 28.50 -5.78 22.17
C THR A 58 27.40 -5.59 23.21
N VAL A 59 26.20 -6.03 22.87
CA VAL A 59 25.04 -6.08 23.78
C VAL A 59 24.26 -7.36 23.57
N ASP A 60 23.60 -7.83 24.63
CA ASP A 60 22.61 -8.89 24.53
C ASP A 60 21.21 -8.28 24.27
N ILE A 61 20.47 -8.90 23.37
CA ILE A 61 19.08 -8.54 23.02
C ILE A 61 18.19 -9.73 23.38
N ARG A 62 17.13 -9.49 24.15
CA ARG A 62 16.10 -10.48 24.45
C ARG A 62 14.76 -10.01 23.91
N VAL A 63 14.07 -10.88 23.17
CA VAL A 63 12.73 -10.64 22.64
C VAL A 63 11.80 -11.71 23.16
N GLN A 64 10.83 -11.31 23.95
CA GLN A 64 9.78 -12.18 24.50
C GLN A 64 8.49 -11.92 23.73
N ILE A 65 7.88 -12.98 23.22
CA ILE A 65 6.66 -12.93 22.42
C ILE A 65 5.57 -13.70 23.16
N HIS A 66 4.58 -12.98 23.69
CA HIS A 66 3.40 -13.56 24.33
C HIS A 66 2.20 -13.54 23.37
N GLN A 67 1.84 -14.70 22.85
CA GLN A 67 0.85 -14.86 21.78
C GLN A 67 -0.48 -15.32 22.38
N ARG A 68 -1.55 -14.53 22.17
CA ARG A 68 -2.91 -14.90 22.61
C ARG A 68 -3.61 -15.68 21.51
N LEU A 69 -3.98 -16.91 21.82
CA LEU A 69 -4.65 -17.82 20.89
C LEU A 69 -6.15 -17.52 20.77
N THR A 70 -6.76 -18.01 19.71
CA THR A 70 -8.23 -18.00 19.51
C THR A 70 -9.00 -18.61 20.69
N THR A 71 -8.42 -19.61 21.36
CA THR A 71 -8.98 -20.32 22.52
C THR A 71 -8.88 -19.54 23.84
N GLY A 72 -8.21 -18.38 23.84
CA GLY A 72 -7.90 -17.61 25.05
C GLY A 72 -6.64 -18.05 25.80
N LYS A 73 -6.03 -19.19 25.42
CA LYS A 73 -4.72 -19.60 25.94
C LYS A 73 -3.62 -18.65 25.46
N THR A 74 -2.54 -18.55 26.23
CA THR A 74 -1.35 -17.78 25.86
C THR A 74 -0.16 -18.72 25.65
N VAL A 75 0.54 -18.56 24.54
CA VAL A 75 1.79 -19.27 24.24
C VAL A 75 2.92 -18.25 24.24
N SER A 76 4.05 -18.58 24.86
CA SER A 76 5.18 -17.66 24.96
C SER A 76 6.41 -18.22 24.25
N GLU A 77 7.14 -17.37 23.55
CA GLU A 77 8.43 -17.67 22.96
C GLU A 77 9.46 -16.64 23.44
N ASP A 78 10.68 -17.09 23.72
CA ASP A 78 11.79 -16.22 24.13
C ASP A 78 12.95 -16.39 23.14
N LYS A 79 13.46 -15.28 22.61
CA LYS A 79 14.62 -15.22 21.71
C LYS A 79 15.71 -14.40 22.37
N VAL A 80 16.87 -15.00 22.55
CA VAL A 80 18.05 -14.34 23.10
C VAL A 80 19.15 -14.31 22.06
N GLU A 81 19.52 -13.10 21.67
CA GLU A 81 20.60 -12.81 20.73
C GLU A 81 21.77 -12.20 21.51
N ARG A 82 22.85 -12.97 21.67
CA ARG A 82 24.00 -12.57 22.49
C ARG A 82 25.09 -11.89 21.69
N GLY A 83 25.81 -10.97 22.33
CA GLY A 83 27.05 -10.41 21.80
C GLY A 83 26.89 -9.60 20.50
N LYS A 84 25.76 -8.91 20.31
CA LYS A 84 25.45 -8.16 19.09
C LYS A 84 26.14 -6.79 19.06
N SER A 85 26.73 -6.43 17.93
CA SER A 85 27.52 -5.20 17.76
C SER A 85 26.67 -3.93 17.82
N ARG A 86 27.06 -2.94 18.61
CA ARG A 86 26.33 -1.66 18.67
C ARG A 86 26.35 -0.91 17.32
N GLY A 87 25.31 -0.12 17.05
CA GLY A 87 25.20 0.72 15.86
C GLY A 87 24.80 -0.02 14.57
N HIS A 88 24.65 -1.34 14.61
CA HIS A 88 24.22 -2.15 13.47
C HIS A 88 22.82 -2.73 13.72
N PRO A 89 21.97 -2.85 12.68
CA PRO A 89 20.68 -3.53 12.81
C PRO A 89 20.86 -5.05 12.93
N HIS A 90 20.18 -5.67 13.89
CA HIS A 90 20.08 -7.13 14.01
C HIS A 90 18.63 -7.59 13.82
N PRO A 91 18.37 -8.48 12.84
CA PRO A 91 17.07 -9.09 12.69
C PRO A 91 16.89 -10.22 13.71
N VAL A 92 15.85 -10.13 14.53
CA VAL A 92 15.37 -11.23 15.38
C VAL A 92 14.21 -11.91 14.68
N ALA A 93 14.40 -13.18 14.31
CA ALA A 93 13.42 -13.96 13.56
C ALA A 93 12.65 -14.93 14.46
N PHE A 94 11.33 -15.02 14.28
CA PHE A 94 10.47 -15.94 15.03
C PHE A 94 9.24 -16.36 14.21
N LYS A 95 8.56 -17.41 14.66
CA LYS A 95 7.32 -17.89 14.06
C LYS A 95 6.16 -17.59 15.00
N VAL A 96 4.98 -17.35 14.42
CA VAL A 96 3.75 -17.16 15.19
C VAL A 96 2.97 -18.45 15.18
N HIS A 97 2.36 -18.78 16.32
CA HIS A 97 1.51 -19.94 16.50
C HIS A 97 0.32 -19.86 15.52
N PRO A 98 -0.08 -20.97 14.87
CA PRO A 98 -1.15 -20.98 13.87
C PRO A 98 -2.46 -20.33 14.33
N ASP A 99 -2.84 -20.55 15.60
CA ASP A 99 -4.07 -20.01 16.19
C ASP A 99 -3.92 -18.64 16.88
N ALA A 100 -2.78 -17.96 16.73
CA ALA A 100 -2.59 -16.66 17.37
C ALA A 100 -3.46 -15.58 16.73
N LYS A 101 -4.12 -14.75 17.55
CA LYS A 101 -4.86 -13.56 17.10
C LYS A 101 -4.04 -12.29 17.24
N GLU A 102 -3.20 -12.26 18.27
CA GLU A 102 -2.39 -11.11 18.65
C GLU A 102 -1.16 -11.58 19.43
N ALA A 103 -0.14 -10.72 19.48
CA ALA A 103 1.04 -10.94 20.28
C ALA A 103 1.49 -9.65 20.97
N ASP A 104 1.77 -9.75 22.26
CA ASP A 104 2.50 -8.75 23.02
C ASP A 104 3.99 -9.07 22.92
N VAL A 105 4.76 -8.17 22.34
CA VAL A 105 6.20 -8.33 22.12
C VAL A 105 6.96 -7.39 23.05
N THR A 106 7.77 -7.96 23.91
CA THR A 106 8.66 -7.25 24.84
C THR A 106 10.10 -7.39 24.37
N ILE A 107 10.79 -6.27 24.19
CA ILE A 107 12.16 -6.19 23.72
C ILE A 107 13.01 -5.56 24.82
N ASN A 108 13.92 -6.38 25.35
CA ASN A 108 14.87 -5.98 26.38
C ASN A 108 16.27 -5.92 25.75
N ILE A 109 16.88 -4.74 25.78
CA ILE A 109 18.21 -4.50 25.24
C ILE A 109 19.08 -4.09 26.43
N GLN A 110 20.19 -4.79 26.62
CA GLN A 110 21.09 -4.54 27.75
C GLN A 110 21.48 -3.05 27.86
N GLY A 111 21.19 -2.45 29.02
CA GLY A 111 21.50 -1.03 29.32
C GLY A 111 20.43 -0.02 28.88
N HIS A 112 19.35 -0.48 28.25
CA HIS A 112 18.25 0.37 27.76
C HIS A 112 16.94 0.09 28.50
N ALA A 113 15.99 1.01 28.35
CA ALA A 113 14.63 0.80 28.82
C ALA A 113 13.96 -0.31 28.00
N GLU A 114 13.04 -1.04 28.63
CA GLU A 114 12.23 -2.04 27.97
C GLU A 114 11.28 -1.39 26.96
N TYR A 115 11.12 -2.04 25.80
CA TYR A 115 10.16 -1.64 24.78
C TYR A 115 9.09 -2.71 24.63
N GLN A 116 7.83 -2.29 24.65
CA GLN A 116 6.67 -3.17 24.50
C GLN A 116 5.81 -2.72 23.32
N ILE A 117 5.37 -3.67 22.50
CA ILE A 117 4.46 -3.42 21.40
C ILE A 117 3.44 -4.56 21.28
N ARG A 118 2.17 -4.22 21.10
CA ARG A 118 1.12 -5.17 20.78
C ARG A 118 0.90 -5.19 19.27
N LEU A 119 0.98 -6.38 18.68
CA LEU A 119 0.85 -6.60 17.25
C LEU A 119 -0.32 -7.53 16.95
N LEU A 120 -1.08 -7.21 15.92
CA LEU A 120 -2.11 -8.10 15.39
C LEU A 120 -1.45 -9.21 14.56
N VAL A 121 -2.15 -10.35 14.46
CA VAL A 121 -1.75 -11.47 13.62
C VAL A 121 -2.72 -11.59 12.45
N ALA A 122 -2.18 -11.81 11.25
CA ALA A 122 -2.95 -12.02 10.03
C ALA A 122 -2.36 -13.18 9.20
N PRO A 123 -3.12 -13.71 8.23
CA PRO A 123 -2.58 -14.70 7.28
C PRO A 123 -1.36 -14.18 6.52
N ASP A 124 -0.48 -15.08 6.09
CA ASP A 124 0.62 -14.77 5.16
C ASP A 124 0.12 -14.57 3.73
N LEU A 125 -0.78 -13.61 3.55
CA LEU A 125 -1.24 -13.10 2.28
C LEU A 125 -0.63 -11.72 2.04
N ARG A 126 0.29 -11.64 1.07
CA ARG A 126 0.98 -10.40 0.73
C ARG A 126 0.20 -9.59 -0.30
N THR A 127 -0.25 -10.23 -1.36
CA THR A 127 -0.98 -9.58 -2.46
C THR A 127 -1.87 -10.58 -3.19
N ILE A 128 -2.91 -10.07 -3.84
CA ILE A 128 -3.69 -10.83 -4.83
C ILE A 128 -3.60 -10.08 -6.14
N HIS A 129 -2.92 -10.66 -7.12
CA HIS A 129 -2.92 -10.13 -8.48
C HIS A 129 -4.24 -10.50 -9.15
N MET A 130 -5.06 -9.50 -9.41
CA MET A 130 -6.39 -9.65 -9.98
C MET A 130 -6.44 -8.98 -11.35
N LYS A 131 -6.97 -9.70 -12.34
CA LYS A 131 -7.19 -9.17 -13.68
C LYS A 131 -8.52 -9.66 -14.23
N THR A 132 -9.34 -8.72 -14.67
CA THR A 132 -10.55 -8.98 -15.43
C THR A 132 -10.22 -9.20 -16.91
N ASP A 133 -11.10 -9.88 -17.65
CA ASP A 133 -10.95 -10.08 -19.09
C ASP A 133 -11.11 -8.79 -19.90
N LYS A 134 -11.91 -7.83 -19.40
CA LYS A 134 -12.14 -6.52 -20.01
C LYS A 134 -12.08 -5.40 -18.96
N GLY A 135 -11.83 -4.17 -19.40
CA GLY A 135 -11.93 -2.97 -18.56
C GLY A 135 -13.33 -2.34 -18.56
N PHE A 136 -14.15 -2.65 -19.57
CA PHE A 136 -15.49 -2.11 -19.77
C PHE A 136 -16.47 -3.25 -20.02
N TYR A 137 -17.63 -3.17 -19.38
CA TYR A 137 -18.72 -4.13 -19.50
C TYR A 137 -20.05 -3.43 -19.73
N LYS A 138 -20.99 -4.17 -20.31
CA LYS A 138 -22.39 -3.78 -20.44
C LYS A 138 -23.24 -4.44 -19.35
N PRO A 139 -24.44 -3.89 -19.06
CA PRO A 139 -25.42 -4.60 -18.25
C PRO A 139 -25.69 -6.02 -18.76
N GLY A 140 -25.90 -6.98 -17.87
CA GLY A 140 -26.12 -8.39 -18.20
C GLY A 140 -24.87 -9.20 -18.57
N GLU A 141 -23.71 -8.57 -18.80
CA GLU A 141 -22.48 -9.31 -19.11
C GLU A 141 -21.89 -10.03 -17.89
N THR A 142 -21.08 -11.05 -18.16
CA THR A 142 -20.30 -11.76 -17.13
C THR A 142 -18.86 -11.25 -17.12
N VAL A 143 -18.41 -10.81 -15.95
CA VAL A 143 -17.03 -10.44 -15.66
C VAL A 143 -16.23 -11.70 -15.35
N ASN A 144 -15.20 -11.99 -16.14
CA ASN A 144 -14.29 -13.10 -15.89
C ASN A 144 -13.04 -12.58 -15.18
N LEU A 145 -12.83 -13.02 -13.96
CA LEU A 145 -11.69 -12.65 -13.12
C LEU A 145 -10.68 -13.80 -13.06
N ARG A 146 -9.40 -13.46 -13.21
CA ARG A 146 -8.27 -14.31 -12.84
C ARG A 146 -7.58 -13.72 -11.62
N ALA A 147 -7.48 -14.51 -10.55
CA ALA A 147 -6.80 -14.10 -9.32
C ALA A 147 -5.61 -15.01 -9.02
N VAL A 148 -4.49 -14.40 -8.61
CA VAL A 148 -3.26 -15.09 -8.17
C VAL A 148 -2.87 -14.56 -6.80
N PRO A 149 -3.24 -15.25 -5.71
CA PRO A 149 -2.89 -14.85 -4.36
C PRO A 149 -1.48 -15.34 -4.01
N ILE A 150 -0.64 -14.44 -3.49
CA ILE A 150 0.79 -14.68 -3.25
C ILE A 150 1.14 -14.39 -1.79
N THR A 151 1.94 -15.27 -1.18
CA THR A 151 2.46 -15.13 0.19
C THR A 151 3.65 -14.19 0.26
N THR A 152 4.11 -13.83 1.46
CA THR A 152 5.33 -13.01 1.61
C THR A 152 6.56 -13.68 1.03
N GLY A 153 6.61 -15.02 1.08
CA GLY A 153 7.67 -15.84 0.49
C GLY A 153 7.60 -16.00 -1.04
N GLY A 154 6.55 -15.47 -1.70
CA GLY A 154 6.37 -15.61 -3.15
C GLY A 154 5.71 -16.93 -3.59
N HIS A 155 5.17 -17.70 -2.64
CA HIS A 155 4.41 -18.91 -2.95
C HIS A 155 2.93 -18.59 -3.19
N ILE A 156 2.20 -19.54 -3.76
CA ILE A 156 0.74 -19.45 -3.83
C ILE A 156 0.16 -19.53 -2.42
N TYR A 157 -0.71 -18.59 -2.08
CA TYR A 157 -1.49 -18.64 -0.86
C TYR A 157 -2.64 -19.62 -1.04
N THR A 158 -2.79 -20.58 -0.12
CA THR A 158 -3.69 -21.74 -0.30
C THR A 158 -5.01 -21.66 0.45
N GLU A 159 -5.11 -20.80 1.46
CA GLU A 159 -6.30 -20.69 2.30
C GLU A 159 -7.44 -19.95 1.61
N ASP A 160 -8.61 -19.95 2.25
CA ASP A 160 -9.84 -19.38 1.71
C ASP A 160 -9.77 -17.86 1.54
N ILE A 161 -10.17 -17.41 0.35
CA ILE A 161 -10.36 -16.00 0.02
C ILE A 161 -11.82 -15.79 -0.36
N GLU A 162 -12.42 -14.76 0.21
CA GLU A 162 -13.73 -14.25 -0.17
C GLU A 162 -13.58 -13.16 -1.23
N TYR A 163 -14.33 -13.29 -2.32
CA TYR A 163 -14.45 -12.30 -3.38
C TYR A 163 -15.86 -11.73 -3.42
N ALA A 164 -15.98 -10.41 -3.42
CA ALA A 164 -17.27 -9.71 -3.42
C ALA A 164 -17.39 -8.73 -4.59
N LEU A 165 -18.47 -8.83 -5.35
CA LEU A 165 -18.82 -7.84 -6.37
C LEU A 165 -19.46 -6.62 -5.70
N VAL A 166 -18.92 -5.43 -5.99
CA VAL A 166 -19.30 -4.17 -5.36
C VAL A 166 -19.76 -3.20 -6.43
N ASN A 167 -20.95 -2.63 -6.22
CA ASN A 167 -21.53 -1.62 -7.11
C ASN A 167 -20.88 -0.22 -6.86
N PRO A 168 -21.19 0.80 -7.69
CA PRO A 168 -20.62 2.14 -7.56
C PRO A 168 -20.94 2.82 -6.22
N ASP A 169 -22.09 2.51 -5.61
CA ASP A 169 -22.50 3.04 -4.31
C ASP A 169 -21.82 2.33 -3.12
N GLY A 170 -21.03 1.28 -3.38
CA GLY A 170 -20.28 0.56 -2.36
C GLY A 170 -20.98 -0.67 -1.75
N TYR A 171 -22.16 -1.06 -2.27
CA TYR A 171 -22.88 -2.26 -1.83
C TYR A 171 -22.28 -3.53 -2.42
N GLU A 172 -22.09 -4.54 -1.58
CA GLU A 172 -21.70 -5.88 -1.99
C GLU A 172 -22.92 -6.68 -2.44
N LEU A 173 -22.92 -7.17 -3.67
CA LEU A 173 -24.06 -7.85 -4.28
C LEU A 173 -23.94 -9.37 -4.24
N THR A 174 -22.76 -9.88 -4.57
CA THR A 174 -22.49 -11.32 -4.62
C THR A 174 -21.18 -11.63 -3.93
N ARG A 175 -21.12 -12.77 -3.23
CA ARG A 175 -19.93 -13.26 -2.54
C ARG A 175 -19.60 -14.67 -2.98
N HIS A 176 -18.33 -14.90 -3.31
CA HIS A 176 -17.80 -16.24 -3.58
C HIS A 176 -16.68 -16.51 -2.58
N ILE A 177 -16.70 -17.68 -1.94
CA ILE A 177 -15.59 -18.17 -1.14
C ILE A 177 -14.93 -19.28 -1.96
N THR A 178 -13.63 -19.16 -2.19
CA THR A 178 -12.90 -20.14 -3.00
C THR A 178 -11.66 -20.56 -2.23
N ALA A 179 -11.58 -21.87 -1.95
CA ALA A 179 -10.32 -22.52 -1.59
C ALA A 179 -9.41 -22.53 -2.83
N THR A 180 -8.09 -22.70 -2.66
CA THR A 180 -7.13 -22.50 -3.76
C THR A 180 -6.62 -23.78 -4.44
N PRO A 181 -7.44 -24.71 -5.00
CA PRO A 181 -6.89 -25.89 -5.65
C PRO A 181 -6.42 -25.63 -7.10
N GLY A 182 -6.53 -24.41 -7.65
CA GLY A 182 -6.08 -24.11 -9.02
C GLY A 182 -5.70 -22.64 -9.21
N VAL A 183 -4.46 -22.38 -9.67
CA VAL A 183 -3.96 -21.03 -9.96
C VAL A 183 -3.66 -20.88 -11.45
N PRO A 184 -4.09 -19.79 -12.12
CA PRO A 184 -4.91 -18.70 -11.58
C PRO A 184 -6.33 -19.17 -11.25
N LEU A 185 -6.93 -18.62 -10.20
CA LEU A 185 -8.30 -18.91 -9.81
C LEU A 185 -9.25 -18.27 -10.83
N PRO A 186 -10.03 -19.06 -11.59
CA PRO A 186 -11.05 -18.52 -12.48
C PRO A 186 -12.32 -18.22 -11.66
N LEU A 187 -12.77 -16.98 -11.70
CA LEU A 187 -13.97 -16.51 -11.03
C LEU A 187 -14.87 -15.81 -12.04
N THR A 188 -16.18 -15.94 -11.88
CA THR A 188 -17.16 -15.31 -12.77
C THR A 188 -18.19 -14.55 -11.95
N PHE A 189 -18.53 -13.34 -12.42
CA PHE A 189 -19.54 -12.49 -11.80
C PHE A 189 -20.49 -11.97 -12.88
N THR A 190 -21.75 -12.36 -12.81
CA THR A 190 -22.77 -11.88 -13.74
C THR A 190 -23.31 -10.54 -13.25
N LEU A 191 -23.26 -9.53 -14.12
CA LEU A 191 -23.81 -8.21 -13.86
C LEU A 191 -25.34 -8.23 -14.03
N PRO A 192 -26.12 -7.55 -13.18
CA PRO A 192 -27.56 -7.40 -13.39
C PRO A 192 -27.88 -6.70 -14.72
N GLU A 193 -29.02 -7.04 -15.34
CA GLU A 193 -29.50 -6.35 -16.56
C GLU A 193 -29.89 -4.89 -16.28
N HIS A 194 -30.40 -4.63 -15.08
CA HIS A 194 -30.75 -3.30 -14.59
C HIS A 194 -29.82 -2.92 -13.45
N LEU A 195 -28.82 -2.08 -13.75
CA LEU A 195 -27.79 -1.67 -12.80
C LEU A 195 -27.43 -0.19 -12.96
N PHE A 196 -26.64 0.32 -12.02
CA PHE A 196 -26.05 1.65 -12.12
C PHE A 196 -24.76 1.61 -12.94
N PHE A 197 -24.64 2.52 -13.89
CA PHE A 197 -23.39 2.75 -14.61
C PHE A 197 -22.33 3.36 -13.69
N GLY A 198 -21.06 3.17 -14.06
CA GLY A 198 -19.91 3.72 -13.36
C GLY A 198 -18.86 2.69 -12.98
N GLU A 199 -18.04 3.02 -11.99
CA GLU A 199 -16.97 2.16 -11.52
C GLU A 199 -17.49 1.06 -10.59
N TRP A 200 -17.35 -0.18 -11.01
CA TRP A 200 -17.62 -1.37 -10.21
C TRP A 200 -16.31 -1.98 -9.73
N LYS A 201 -16.36 -2.76 -8.65
CA LYS A 201 -15.15 -3.37 -8.06
C LYS A 201 -15.40 -4.82 -7.68
N ILE A 202 -14.37 -5.65 -7.80
CA ILE A 202 -14.33 -6.94 -7.11
C ILE A 202 -13.34 -6.79 -5.95
N LYS A 203 -13.84 -6.91 -4.72
CA LYS A 203 -13.02 -6.95 -3.51
C LYS A 203 -12.60 -8.38 -3.22
N ALA A 204 -11.39 -8.56 -2.72
CA ALA A 204 -10.88 -9.85 -2.27
C ALA A 204 -10.27 -9.71 -0.88
N ARG A 205 -10.65 -10.60 0.04
CA ARG A 205 -10.22 -10.58 1.43
C ARG A 205 -10.13 -12.00 2.02
N PRO A 206 -9.10 -12.34 2.80
CA PRO A 206 -8.98 -13.65 3.42
C PRO A 206 -10.12 -13.87 4.43
N THR A 207 -10.65 -15.09 4.56
CA THR A 207 -11.82 -15.36 5.43
C THR A 207 -11.49 -15.37 6.93
N MET A 208 -10.22 -15.48 7.28
CA MET A 208 -9.76 -15.57 8.68
C MET A 208 -10.26 -14.39 9.52
N GLN A 209 -10.91 -14.68 10.65
CA GLN A 209 -11.47 -13.67 11.55
C GLN A 209 -10.40 -12.68 12.03
N GLY A 210 -10.68 -11.38 11.95
CA GLY A 210 -9.76 -10.31 12.36
C GLY A 210 -8.79 -9.82 11.29
N SER A 211 -8.66 -10.54 10.16
CA SER A 211 -7.81 -10.14 9.04
C SER A 211 -8.48 -9.15 8.07
N GLN A 212 -9.81 -9.07 8.11
CA GLN A 212 -10.65 -8.28 7.20
C GLN A 212 -10.30 -6.78 7.10
N PRO A 213 -10.05 -6.03 8.20
CA PRO A 213 -9.66 -4.62 8.05
C PRO A 213 -8.21 -4.45 7.56
N LEU A 214 -7.37 -5.48 7.69
CA LEU A 214 -5.93 -5.39 7.42
C LEU A 214 -5.56 -5.76 5.99
N LEU A 215 -6.33 -6.65 5.35
CA LEU A 215 -6.01 -7.23 4.04
C LEU A 215 -7.22 -7.14 3.12
N ASN A 216 -7.31 -6.02 2.41
CA ASN A 216 -8.30 -5.80 1.36
C ASN A 216 -7.62 -5.51 0.03
N PHE A 217 -7.98 -6.27 -0.99
CA PHE A 217 -7.53 -6.08 -2.36
C PHE A 217 -8.75 -5.76 -3.23
N ALA A 218 -8.57 -4.97 -4.28
CA ALA A 218 -9.64 -4.68 -5.21
C ALA A 218 -9.13 -4.54 -6.63
N VAL A 219 -9.98 -4.90 -7.60
CA VAL A 219 -9.83 -4.55 -9.01
C VAL A 219 -11.08 -3.82 -9.45
N SER A 220 -10.91 -2.70 -10.15
CA SER A 220 -12.01 -1.90 -10.70
C SER A 220 -12.24 -2.23 -12.17
N PHE A 221 -13.48 -2.08 -12.62
CA PHE A 221 -13.86 -2.05 -14.02
C PHE A 221 -15.04 -1.09 -14.22
N GLN A 222 -15.26 -0.63 -15.45
CA GLN A 222 -16.34 0.29 -15.78
C GLN A 222 -17.54 -0.46 -16.35
N VAL A 223 -18.73 -0.08 -15.92
CA VAL A 223 -19.98 -0.53 -16.53
C VAL A 223 -20.66 0.64 -17.20
N THR A 224 -20.90 0.53 -18.50
CA THR A 224 -21.47 1.58 -19.33
C THR A 224 -22.20 0.97 -20.51
N ASP A 225 -23.18 1.68 -21.04
CA ASP A 225 -23.79 1.32 -22.32
C ASP A 225 -22.93 1.88 -23.46
N TYR A 226 -21.88 1.12 -23.82
CA TYR A 226 -21.00 1.48 -24.93
C TYR A 226 -21.33 0.68 -26.18
N VAL A 227 -21.11 1.29 -27.35
CA VAL A 227 -21.02 0.57 -28.61
C VAL A 227 -19.54 0.48 -28.97
N LEU A 228 -19.06 -0.71 -29.33
CA LEU A 228 -17.66 -0.88 -29.72
C LEU A 228 -17.40 -0.03 -30.97
N PRO A 229 -16.50 0.96 -30.92
CA PRO A 229 -16.17 1.74 -32.10
C PRO A 229 -15.61 0.81 -33.18
N PRO A 230 -16.03 0.92 -34.45
CA PRO A 230 -15.58 0.01 -35.51
C PRO A 230 -14.14 0.29 -35.99
N PHE A 231 -13.56 1.42 -35.58
CA PHE A 231 -12.22 1.85 -35.95
C PHE A 231 -11.48 2.46 -34.75
N VAL A 232 -10.16 2.54 -34.87
CA VAL A 232 -9.26 3.18 -33.91
C VAL A 232 -8.79 4.51 -34.52
N LEU A 233 -8.71 5.54 -33.68
CA LEU A 233 -8.11 6.83 -34.03
C LEU A 233 -6.79 6.97 -33.28
N ASP A 234 -5.69 7.01 -34.02
CA ASP A 234 -4.39 7.39 -33.49
C ASP A 234 -4.24 8.89 -33.61
N PHE A 235 -3.94 9.54 -32.49
CA PHE A 235 -3.77 10.98 -32.42
C PHE A 235 -2.47 11.30 -31.70
N VAL A 236 -1.56 11.99 -32.39
CA VAL A 236 -0.24 12.32 -31.88
C VAL A 236 -0.04 13.84 -31.95
N ILE A 237 0.30 14.42 -30.81
CA ILE A 237 0.80 15.78 -30.72
C ILE A 237 2.32 15.71 -30.82
N LEU A 238 2.91 16.38 -31.81
CA LEU A 238 4.36 16.37 -32.01
C LEU A 238 5.01 17.38 -31.07
N ASP A 239 5.91 16.90 -30.20
CA ASP A 239 6.70 17.75 -29.30
C ASP A 239 7.79 18.53 -30.07
N GLY A 240 8.06 19.77 -29.63
CA GLY A 240 9.16 20.59 -30.15
C GLY A 240 8.75 21.84 -30.94
N ASP A 241 7.46 22.18 -30.99
CA ASP A 241 7.01 23.39 -31.68
C ASP A 241 7.05 24.63 -30.77
N THR A 242 7.24 25.81 -31.39
CA THR A 242 7.16 27.13 -30.74
C THR A 242 5.77 27.35 -30.11
N PRO A 243 5.62 28.18 -29.06
CA PRO A 243 4.35 28.37 -28.34
C PRO A 243 3.13 28.82 -29.19
N ASN A 244 3.34 29.24 -30.45
CA ASN A 244 2.29 29.70 -31.36
C ASN A 244 1.92 28.67 -32.45
N LYS A 245 2.51 27.47 -32.44
CA LYS A 245 2.21 26.39 -33.40
C LYS A 245 2.20 25.05 -32.68
N THR A 246 1.27 24.19 -33.05
CA THR A 246 1.23 22.81 -32.59
C THR A 246 0.89 21.94 -33.79
N ARG A 247 1.81 21.07 -34.18
CA ARG A 247 1.56 20.08 -35.21
C ARG A 247 0.89 18.85 -34.61
N LEU A 248 -0.19 18.45 -35.27
CA LEU A 248 -1.03 17.32 -34.91
C LEU A 248 -0.99 16.33 -36.07
N SER A 249 -0.84 15.05 -35.76
CA SER A 249 -0.99 13.96 -36.72
C SER A 249 -2.12 13.06 -36.26
N ALA A 250 -3.09 12.82 -37.13
CA ALA A 250 -4.24 11.97 -36.86
C ALA A 250 -4.38 10.93 -37.98
N SER A 251 -4.56 9.66 -37.62
CA SER A 251 -4.86 8.58 -38.56
C SER A 251 -5.94 7.68 -37.99
N ALA A 252 -6.89 7.27 -38.83
CA ALA A 252 -7.94 6.34 -38.46
C ALA A 252 -7.84 5.05 -39.28
N HIS A 253 -7.98 3.91 -38.61
CA HIS A 253 -7.89 2.60 -39.24
C HIS A 253 -8.87 1.61 -38.58
N TYR A 254 -9.38 0.65 -39.36
CA TYR A 254 -10.15 -0.47 -38.83
C TYR A 254 -9.24 -1.44 -38.08
N PHE A 255 -9.79 -2.31 -37.22
CA PHE A 255 -8.98 -3.28 -36.45
C PHE A 255 -8.16 -4.27 -37.29
N HIS A 256 -8.47 -4.43 -38.59
CA HIS A 256 -7.70 -5.25 -39.52
C HIS A 256 -6.61 -4.48 -40.27
N GLY A 257 -6.49 -3.16 -40.04
CA GLY A 257 -5.42 -2.30 -40.56
C GLY A 257 -5.83 -1.36 -41.70
N ASP A 258 -7.00 -1.57 -42.32
CA ASP A 258 -7.42 -0.72 -43.45
C ASP A 258 -7.72 0.70 -43.01
N LEU A 259 -7.29 1.67 -43.82
CA LEU A 259 -7.49 3.08 -43.53
C LEU A 259 -8.97 3.47 -43.63
N VAL A 260 -9.39 4.34 -42.72
CA VAL A 260 -10.74 4.92 -42.72
C VAL A 260 -10.68 6.29 -43.37
N SER A 261 -11.50 6.49 -44.40
CA SER A 261 -11.75 7.82 -44.96
C SER A 261 -12.94 8.47 -44.27
N GLY A 262 -12.77 9.71 -43.82
CA GLY A 262 -13.82 10.44 -43.10
C GLY A 262 -13.46 11.91 -42.87
N ALA A 263 -14.30 12.58 -42.09
CA ALA A 263 -14.07 13.93 -41.62
C ALA A 263 -13.70 13.91 -40.12
N LEU A 264 -12.74 14.73 -39.73
CA LEU A 264 -12.31 14.90 -38.34
C LEU A 264 -12.59 16.35 -37.92
N ALA A 265 -13.25 16.53 -36.77
CA ALA A 265 -13.41 17.83 -36.14
C ALA A 265 -12.52 17.89 -34.89
N LEU A 266 -11.64 18.91 -34.84
CA LEU A 266 -10.72 19.13 -33.73
C LEU A 266 -11.09 20.40 -32.99
N ASN A 267 -11.24 20.29 -31.67
CA ASN A 267 -11.52 21.42 -30.79
C ASN A 267 -10.33 21.61 -29.83
N CYS A 268 -9.67 22.76 -29.93
CA CYS A 268 -8.58 23.15 -29.04
C CYS A 268 -9.11 24.06 -27.94
N TYR A 269 -8.88 23.70 -26.68
CA TYR A 269 -9.29 24.49 -25.51
C TYR A 269 -8.08 25.19 -24.88
N ASN A 270 -8.11 26.52 -24.81
CA ASN A 270 -7.15 27.31 -24.05
C ASN A 270 -7.77 27.72 -22.70
N PRO A 271 -7.27 27.23 -21.56
CA PRO A 271 -7.83 27.57 -20.25
C PRO A 271 -7.70 29.06 -19.88
N ASP A 272 -6.73 29.79 -20.46
CA ASP A 272 -6.47 31.20 -20.15
C ASP A 272 -7.23 32.19 -21.05
N ARG A 273 -7.89 31.68 -22.11
CA ARG A 273 -8.77 32.46 -22.99
C ARG A 273 -10.01 31.63 -23.31
N ALA A 274 -11.15 32.01 -22.75
CA ALA A 274 -12.47 31.42 -23.02
C ALA A 274 -12.96 31.71 -24.46
N THR A 275 -12.16 31.35 -25.45
CA THR A 275 -12.51 31.35 -26.87
C THR A 275 -12.32 29.92 -27.37
N VAL A 276 -13.43 29.23 -27.53
CA VAL A 276 -13.51 28.00 -28.33
C VAL A 276 -13.11 28.39 -29.75
N LEU A 277 -11.99 27.89 -30.24
CA LEU A 277 -11.66 28.02 -31.66
C LEU A 277 -12.66 27.15 -32.43
N GLU A 278 -13.35 27.73 -33.42
CA GLU A 278 -14.26 26.97 -34.26
C GLU A 278 -13.51 25.83 -34.96
N PRO A 279 -14.14 24.64 -35.13
CA PRO A 279 -13.49 23.52 -35.79
C PRO A 279 -13.19 23.88 -37.25
N GLU A 280 -11.91 23.92 -37.63
CA GLU A 280 -11.52 23.96 -39.03
C GLU A 280 -11.69 22.57 -39.65
N PHE A 281 -12.68 22.45 -40.54
CA PHE A 281 -12.85 21.25 -41.36
C PHE A 281 -11.75 21.19 -42.41
N HIS A 282 -10.70 20.40 -42.16
CA HIS A 282 -9.79 20.03 -43.23
C HIS A 282 -10.38 18.89 -44.07
N ARG A 283 -10.20 19.03 -45.39
CA ARG A 283 -10.68 18.11 -46.44
C ARG A 283 -10.35 16.64 -46.12
N PRO A 284 -11.11 15.68 -46.67
CA PRO A 284 -10.85 14.25 -46.48
C PRO A 284 -9.36 13.96 -46.71
N LEU A 285 -8.76 13.23 -45.78
CA LEU A 285 -7.42 12.66 -45.94
C LEU A 285 -7.41 11.91 -47.27
N ALA A 286 -6.73 12.48 -48.26
CA ALA A 286 -6.56 11.84 -49.55
C ALA A 286 -5.74 10.57 -49.35
N VAL A 287 -6.28 9.48 -49.89
CA VAL A 287 -5.58 8.20 -50.05
C VAL A 287 -4.29 8.49 -50.81
N GLY A 288 -3.14 8.23 -50.17
CA GLY A 288 -1.87 8.14 -50.87
C GLY A 288 -1.85 6.83 -51.67
N GLU A 289 -1.64 6.95 -52.98
CA GLU A 289 -1.15 5.86 -53.82
C GLU A 289 0.24 5.37 -53.35
#